data_AF-A0A2E0ACH3-F1
#
_entry.id   AF-A0A2E0ACH3-F1
#
_cell.length_a   1.000
_cell.length_b   1.000
_cell.length_c   1.000
_cell.angle_alpha   90.00
_cell.angle_beta   90.00
_cell.angle_gamma   90.00
#
_symmetry.space_group_name_H-M   'P 1'
#
loop_
_entity.id
_entity.type
_entity.pdbx_description
1 polymer ?
#
loop_
_entity_poly.entity_id
_entity_poly.type
_entity_poly.pdbx_seq_one_letter_code
_entity_poly.pdbx_strand_id
1 'polypeptide(L)'
;MISAVSVIRTNFFLTTRSGVILLCFAAFGWVHVLMQLVTLNSIGSLSEAGPGMQIFSAFQYYLLNDPFGFQTSLNFCTTTDTDWGILDFLKSFTMWVAMVFAMMLPGLFPLLKSVKSQGQRIFPFILSYLSIWLGFCVLGVAVQWALRLLEILNGHMVITNPVISAATLCIAGGYQLSQTKSARLTERKTLIAETYLKPCCQTSEPVSGSVYGLACIICCLPMMLTMFAFGLMNILAMVMLTVMMILETNPSSRIDVTKLWGAVMCFMGLLFLV
;
A
#
# COMPACT_ATOMS: atom_id res chain seq x y z
N MET A 1 14.01 -32.24 1.56
CA MET A 1 14.43 -31.58 2.83
C MET A 1 14.41 -30.04 2.80
N ILE A 2 13.98 -29.39 1.71
CA ILE A 2 13.96 -27.91 1.60
C ILE A 2 12.65 -27.29 2.15
N SER A 3 11.52 -28.02 2.15
CA SER A 3 10.23 -27.49 2.66
C SER A 3 10.14 -27.37 4.19
N ALA A 4 10.81 -28.24 4.95
CA ALA A 4 10.74 -28.18 6.42
C ALA A 4 11.50 -26.95 6.97
N VAL A 5 12.57 -26.52 6.28
CA VAL A 5 13.38 -25.37 6.67
C VAL A 5 12.68 -24.03 6.40
N SER A 6 11.77 -23.95 5.41
CA SER A 6 10.97 -22.73 5.23
C SER A 6 9.88 -22.60 6.30
N VAL A 7 9.19 -23.69 6.65
CA VAL A 7 8.10 -23.70 7.65
C VAL A 7 8.63 -23.43 9.08
N ILE A 8 9.75 -24.04 9.47
CA ILE A 8 10.40 -23.76 10.77
C ILE A 8 10.89 -22.30 10.84
N ARG A 9 11.36 -21.75 9.71
CA ARG A 9 11.79 -20.36 9.61
C ARG A 9 10.61 -19.39 9.76
N THR A 10 9.43 -19.70 9.22
CA THR A 10 8.19 -18.93 9.44
C THR A 10 7.71 -18.98 10.90
N ASN A 11 7.89 -20.10 11.59
CA ASN A 11 7.48 -20.23 13.00
C ASN A 11 8.38 -19.45 13.97
N PHE A 12 9.67 -19.28 13.68
CA PHE A 12 10.57 -18.44 14.48
C PHE A 12 10.38 -16.92 14.27
N PHE A 13 9.73 -16.55 13.16
CA PHE A 13 9.37 -15.16 12.81
C PHE A 13 8.32 -14.57 13.77
N LEU A 14 7.41 -15.40 14.27
CA LEU A 14 6.26 -15.01 15.12
C LEU A 14 6.61 -14.77 16.59
N THR A 15 7.81 -15.12 17.05
CA THR A 15 8.13 -15.19 18.50
C THR A 15 8.84 -13.93 19.05
N THR A 16 9.13 -12.93 18.21
CA THR A 16 9.81 -11.71 18.65
C THR A 16 8.78 -10.61 18.93
N ARG A 17 8.83 -9.98 20.12
CA ARG A 17 7.88 -8.93 20.57
C ARG A 17 7.62 -7.85 19.49
N SER A 18 8.65 -7.43 18.75
CA SER A 18 8.53 -6.46 17.66
C SER A 18 7.87 -7.00 16.38
N GLY A 19 8.05 -8.27 16.05
CA GLY A 19 7.40 -8.92 14.90
C GLY A 19 5.90 -9.09 15.12
N VAL A 20 5.51 -9.43 16.34
CA VAL A 20 4.09 -9.48 16.76
C VAL A 20 3.45 -8.09 16.66
N ILE A 21 4.12 -7.04 17.14
CA ILE A 21 3.60 -5.66 17.05
C ILE A 21 3.34 -5.24 15.59
N LEU A 22 4.25 -5.54 14.67
CA LEU A 22 4.06 -5.21 13.24
C LEU A 22 2.95 -6.03 12.59
N LEU A 23 2.83 -7.31 12.94
CA LEU A 23 1.70 -8.12 12.48
C LEU A 23 0.37 -7.60 13.01
N CYS A 24 0.30 -7.17 14.28
CA CYS A 24 -0.90 -6.57 14.85
C CYS A 24 -1.29 -5.28 14.12
N PHE A 25 -0.34 -4.39 13.83
CA PHE A 25 -0.62 -3.16 13.07
C PHE A 25 -1.04 -3.44 11.63
N ALA A 26 -0.39 -4.39 10.95
CA ALA A 26 -0.76 -4.79 9.60
C ALA A 26 -2.17 -5.44 9.57
N ALA A 27 -2.46 -6.32 10.53
CA ALA A 27 -3.77 -6.93 10.69
C ALA A 27 -4.84 -5.88 10.99
N PHE A 28 -4.55 -4.92 11.87
CA PHE A 28 -5.45 -3.80 12.14
C PHE A 28 -5.73 -2.96 10.89
N GLY A 29 -4.71 -2.67 10.08
CA GLY A 29 -4.86 -1.99 8.79
C GLY A 29 -5.76 -2.76 7.83
N TRP A 30 -5.52 -4.06 7.64
CA TRP A 30 -6.35 -4.92 6.80
C TRP A 30 -7.79 -5.06 7.32
N VAL A 31 -7.98 -5.21 8.63
CA VAL A 31 -9.32 -5.25 9.24
C VAL A 31 -10.05 -3.94 8.98
N HIS A 32 -9.40 -2.79 9.14
CA HIS A 32 -10.02 -1.50 8.86
C HIS A 32 -10.40 -1.37 7.38
N VAL A 33 -9.50 -1.73 6.45
CA VAL A 33 -9.76 -1.70 5.00
C VAL A 33 -10.92 -2.65 4.63
N LEU A 34 -10.96 -3.85 5.20
CA LEU A 34 -12.06 -4.80 4.98
C LEU A 34 -13.38 -4.31 5.57
N MET A 35 -13.35 -3.73 6.77
CA MET A 35 -14.53 -3.13 7.39
C MET A 35 -15.07 -1.99 6.52
N GLN A 36 -14.19 -1.15 5.96
CA GLN A 36 -14.61 -0.09 5.01
C GLN A 36 -15.32 -0.69 3.79
N LEU A 37 -14.86 -1.81 3.25
CA LEU A 37 -15.52 -2.47 2.13
C LEU A 37 -16.87 -3.08 2.52
N VAL A 38 -16.96 -3.74 3.67
CA VAL A 38 -18.24 -4.32 4.14
C VAL A 38 -19.29 -3.25 4.42
N THR A 39 -18.87 -2.02 4.72
CA THR A 39 -19.78 -0.88 4.92
C THR A 39 -20.22 -0.15 3.63
N LEU A 40 -19.73 -0.54 2.45
CA LEU A 40 -20.17 0.01 1.16
C LEU A 40 -21.54 -0.60 0.76
N ASN A 41 -22.62 -0.10 1.37
CA ASN A 41 -23.98 -0.63 1.19
C ASN A 41 -24.80 0.08 0.10
N SER A 42 -24.26 0.20 -1.12
CA SER A 42 -25.05 0.64 -2.29
C SER A 42 -25.05 -0.45 -3.36
N ILE A 43 -26.24 -0.82 -3.83
CA ILE A 43 -26.41 -1.72 -4.97
C ILE A 43 -25.87 -0.98 -6.20
N GLY A 44 -24.65 -1.32 -6.64
CA GLY A 44 -23.91 -0.63 -7.70
C GLY A 44 -22.57 0.00 -7.26
N SER A 45 -22.33 0.19 -5.96
CA SER A 45 -21.13 0.90 -5.47
C SER A 45 -19.81 0.13 -5.68
N LEU A 46 -19.85 -1.20 -5.69
CA LEU A 46 -18.65 -2.01 -5.93
C LEU A 46 -18.19 -1.92 -7.40
N SER A 47 -19.12 -1.89 -8.36
CA SER A 47 -18.77 -1.65 -9.77
C SER A 47 -18.24 -0.24 -10.02
N GLU A 48 -18.69 0.73 -9.21
CA GLU A 48 -18.24 2.13 -9.25
C GLU A 48 -16.94 2.37 -8.46
N ALA A 49 -16.50 1.41 -7.63
CA ALA A 49 -15.24 1.48 -6.89
C ALA A 49 -14.00 1.28 -7.78
N GLY A 50 -14.19 1.03 -9.08
CA GLY A 50 -13.16 1.00 -10.11
C GLY A 50 -13.12 -0.30 -10.92
N PRO A 51 -12.26 -0.36 -11.95
CA PRO A 51 -12.16 -1.52 -12.83
C PRO A 51 -11.67 -2.75 -12.07
N GLY A 52 -12.23 -3.92 -12.42
CA GLY A 52 -11.94 -5.21 -11.77
C GLY A 52 -12.84 -5.51 -10.56
N MET A 53 -13.48 -4.51 -9.95
CA MET A 53 -14.41 -4.72 -8.83
C MET A 53 -15.77 -5.30 -9.27
N GLN A 54 -16.07 -5.29 -10.57
CA GLN A 54 -17.24 -5.96 -11.18
C GLN A 54 -17.23 -7.49 -11.01
N ILE A 55 -16.04 -8.09 -10.87
CA ILE A 55 -15.90 -9.52 -10.60
C ILE A 55 -16.35 -9.84 -9.17
N PHE A 56 -16.02 -8.95 -8.22
CA PHE A 56 -16.45 -9.10 -6.83
C PHE A 56 -17.94 -8.84 -6.65
N SER A 57 -18.55 -7.93 -7.41
CA SER A 57 -20.02 -7.78 -7.39
C SER A 57 -20.73 -9.03 -7.89
N ALA A 58 -20.21 -9.69 -8.94
CA ALA A 58 -20.74 -10.96 -9.43
C ALA A 58 -20.52 -12.13 -8.45
N PHE A 59 -19.34 -12.21 -7.83
CA PHE A 59 -19.03 -13.22 -6.82
C PHE A 59 -19.91 -13.07 -5.56
N GLN A 60 -20.09 -11.83 -5.10
CA GLN A 60 -20.95 -11.50 -3.95
C GLN A 60 -22.41 -11.83 -4.25
N TYR A 61 -22.89 -11.56 -5.47
CA TYR A 61 -24.23 -11.94 -5.92
C TYR A 61 -24.44 -13.46 -5.95
N TYR A 62 -23.45 -14.23 -6.39
CA TYR A 62 -23.59 -15.69 -6.60
C TYR A 62 -23.30 -16.54 -5.37
N LEU A 63 -22.38 -16.12 -4.48
CA LEU A 63 -21.90 -16.95 -3.37
C LEU A 63 -22.56 -16.64 -2.01
N LEU A 64 -23.02 -15.40 -1.79
CA LEU A 64 -23.60 -15.01 -0.49
C LEU A 64 -25.13 -15.10 -0.43
N ASN A 65 -25.81 -15.33 -1.57
CA ASN A 65 -27.25 -15.59 -1.73
C ASN A 65 -28.19 -14.87 -0.73
N ASP A 66 -27.85 -13.64 -0.30
CA ASP A 66 -28.73 -12.78 0.46
C ASP A 66 -28.36 -11.29 0.27
N PRO A 67 -29.38 -10.42 0.22
CA PRO A 67 -29.29 -9.03 -0.15
C PRO A 67 -28.81 -8.22 1.06
N PHE A 68 -27.63 -7.62 1.02
CA PHE A 68 -27.18 -6.70 2.08
C PHE A 68 -27.91 -5.35 2.00
N GLY A 69 -29.23 -5.39 2.12
CA GLY A 69 -30.03 -4.33 2.71
C GLY A 69 -30.02 -4.51 4.22
N PHE A 70 -28.97 -4.02 4.87
CA PHE A 70 -29.07 -3.62 6.28
C PHE A 70 -28.81 -2.12 6.34
N GLN A 71 -29.90 -1.37 6.50
CA GLN A 71 -29.88 0.03 6.89
C GLN A 71 -29.01 0.18 8.15
N THR A 72 -28.29 1.30 8.26
CA THR A 72 -27.21 1.63 9.21
C THR A 72 -25.84 1.09 8.76
N SER A 73 -24.84 1.88 8.38
CA SER A 73 -24.52 3.26 8.75
C SER A 73 -23.85 4.02 7.58
N LEU A 74 -24.55 5.03 7.05
CA LEU A 74 -23.89 6.22 6.51
C LEU A 74 -23.16 6.88 7.68
N ASN A 75 -21.84 6.96 7.63
CA ASN A 75 -21.05 8.03 8.29
C ASN A 75 -19.53 7.87 8.14
N PHE A 76 -19.01 6.71 7.74
CA PHE A 76 -17.57 6.49 7.80
C PHE A 76 -16.79 6.83 6.53
N CYS A 77 -17.41 6.83 5.33
CA CYS A 77 -16.63 6.91 4.08
C CYS A 77 -17.19 7.82 2.97
N THR A 78 -18.39 8.38 3.12
CA THR A 78 -18.98 9.27 2.10
C THR A 78 -19.15 10.66 2.68
N THR A 79 -18.25 11.58 2.35
CA THR A 79 -18.50 13.01 2.57
C THR A 79 -19.27 13.50 1.35
N THR A 80 -20.59 13.40 1.41
CA THR A 80 -21.48 13.93 0.38
C THR A 80 -21.51 15.45 0.38
N ASP A 81 -21.02 16.09 1.45
CA ASP A 81 -20.94 17.54 1.56
C ASP A 81 -19.62 18.09 1.01
N THR A 82 -19.72 19.19 0.26
CA THR A 82 -18.60 19.95 -0.31
C THR A 82 -17.80 20.73 0.74
N ASP A 83 -18.38 20.94 1.92
CA ASP A 83 -17.73 21.62 3.05
C ASP A 83 -16.96 20.62 3.91
N TRP A 84 -15.68 20.40 3.58
CA TRP A 84 -14.81 19.53 4.37
C TRP A 84 -14.53 20.12 5.75
N GLY A 85 -15.07 19.48 6.78
CA GLY A 85 -14.74 19.77 8.17
C GLY A 85 -13.50 19.03 8.67
N ILE A 86 -13.10 19.33 9.90
CA ILE A 86 -12.02 18.61 10.61
C ILE A 86 -12.31 17.10 10.73
N LEU A 87 -13.58 16.71 10.84
CA LEU A 87 -13.98 15.30 10.92
C LEU A 87 -13.71 14.54 9.61
N ASP A 88 -13.88 15.19 8.46
CA ASP A 88 -13.66 14.59 7.14
C ASP A 88 -12.18 14.41 6.83
N PHE A 89 -11.37 15.38 7.28
CA PHE A 89 -9.92 15.25 7.29
C PHE A 89 -9.49 14.06 8.15
N LEU A 90 -10.04 13.91 9.36
CA LEU A 90 -9.69 12.81 10.26
C LEU A 90 -10.08 11.43 9.70
N LYS A 91 -11.25 11.33 9.06
CA LYS A 91 -11.70 10.12 8.36
C LYS A 91 -10.79 9.76 7.19
N SER A 92 -10.44 10.75 6.36
CA SER A 92 -9.53 10.54 5.24
C SER A 92 -8.13 10.15 5.74
N PHE A 93 -7.64 10.81 6.79
CA PHE A 93 -6.35 10.51 7.38
C PHE A 93 -6.29 9.08 7.95
N THR A 94 -7.31 8.66 8.70
CA THR A 94 -7.39 7.29 9.24
C THR A 94 -7.44 6.23 8.14
N MET A 95 -8.14 6.50 7.03
CA MET A 95 -8.13 5.64 5.85
C MET A 95 -6.72 5.49 5.25
N TRP A 96 -6.00 6.60 5.02
CA TRP A 96 -4.64 6.58 4.48
C TRP A 96 -3.67 5.83 5.41
N VAL A 97 -3.79 6.04 6.72
CA VAL A 97 -2.99 5.33 7.72
C VAL A 97 -3.27 3.83 7.67
N ALA A 98 -4.53 3.42 7.61
CA ALA A 98 -4.91 2.01 7.50
C ALA A 98 -4.33 1.36 6.23
N MET A 99 -4.40 2.04 5.09
CA MET A 99 -3.83 1.59 3.82
C MET A 99 -2.31 1.42 3.90
N VAL A 100 -1.61 2.41 4.45
CA VAL A 100 -0.15 2.33 4.66
C VAL A 100 0.21 1.18 5.59
N PHE A 101 -0.56 0.99 6.67
CA PHE A 101 -0.33 -0.12 7.60
C PHE A 101 -0.57 -1.48 6.96
N ALA A 102 -1.59 -1.59 6.09
CA ALA A 102 -1.89 -2.82 5.38
C ALA A 102 -0.78 -3.21 4.37
N MET A 103 -0.25 -2.23 3.63
CA MET A 103 0.65 -2.48 2.50
C MET A 103 2.15 -2.39 2.82
N MET A 104 2.56 -1.42 3.64
CA MET A 104 3.97 -1.03 3.75
C MET A 104 4.68 -1.71 4.92
N LEU A 105 3.94 -2.06 5.97
CA LEU A 105 4.49 -2.83 7.09
C LEU A 105 5.05 -4.19 6.68
N PRO A 106 4.43 -4.95 5.76
CA PRO A 106 5.02 -6.16 5.22
C PRO A 106 6.43 -5.97 4.64
N GLY A 107 6.74 -4.80 4.10
CA GLY A 107 8.07 -4.45 3.57
C GLY A 107 9.18 -4.36 4.63
N LEU A 108 8.83 -4.27 5.92
CA LEU A 108 9.79 -4.22 7.03
C LEU A 108 10.25 -5.60 7.51
N PHE A 109 9.55 -6.68 7.16
CA PHE A 109 9.88 -8.04 7.58
C PHE A 109 11.33 -8.47 7.30
N PRO A 110 11.91 -8.26 6.10
CA PRO A 110 13.30 -8.64 5.84
C PRO A 110 14.30 -7.82 6.67
N LEU A 111 13.97 -6.58 7.02
CA LEU A 111 14.83 -5.69 7.80
C LEU A 111 14.87 -6.09 9.29
N LEU A 112 13.73 -6.45 9.88
CA LEU A 112 13.68 -6.97 11.27
C LEU A 112 14.58 -8.18 11.47
N LYS A 113 14.66 -9.05 10.46
CA LYS A 113 15.54 -10.22 10.48
C LYS A 113 17.01 -9.80 10.64
N SER A 114 17.42 -8.73 9.96
CA SER A 114 18.79 -8.20 10.01
C SER A 114 19.12 -7.54 11.34
N VAL A 115 18.21 -6.73 11.88
CA VAL A 115 18.45 -5.99 13.12
C VAL A 115 18.51 -6.93 14.33
N LYS A 116 17.74 -8.04 14.34
CA LYS A 116 17.78 -9.06 15.40
C LYS A 116 19.12 -9.79 15.47
N SER A 117 19.74 -10.13 14.33
CA SER A 117 21.06 -10.81 14.35
C SER A 117 22.17 -9.96 14.94
N GLN A 118 21.98 -8.64 15.05
CA GLN A 118 23.00 -7.69 15.50
C GLN A 118 22.70 -7.02 16.85
N GLY A 119 21.62 -7.38 17.54
CA GLY A 119 21.30 -6.85 18.89
C GLY A 119 20.97 -5.34 18.94
N GLN A 120 20.63 -4.73 17.81
CA GLN A 120 20.36 -3.30 17.69
C GLN A 120 18.92 -2.92 18.13
N ARG A 121 18.70 -1.65 18.52
CA ARG A 121 17.41 -1.13 18.97
C ARG A 121 16.41 -0.97 17.80
N ILE A 122 15.52 -1.95 17.64
CA ILE A 122 14.49 -1.98 16.58
C ILE A 122 13.40 -0.90 16.75
N PHE A 123 13.03 -0.58 17.99
CA PHE A 123 11.91 0.32 18.29
C PHE A 123 12.06 1.75 17.72
N PRO A 124 13.20 2.47 17.92
CA PRO A 124 13.38 3.80 17.34
C PRO A 124 13.41 3.79 15.80
N PHE A 125 13.85 2.69 15.19
CA PHE A 125 13.81 2.53 13.74
C PHE A 125 12.37 2.47 13.23
N ILE A 126 11.52 1.63 13.84
CA ILE A 126 10.10 1.51 13.44
C ILE A 126 9.39 2.85 13.67
N LEU A 127 9.66 3.52 14.79
CA LEU A 127 9.01 4.78 15.12
C LEU A 127 9.35 5.89 14.12
N SER A 128 10.64 6.03 13.76
CA SER A 128 11.08 7.00 12.75
C SER A 128 10.56 6.68 11.34
N TYR A 129 10.49 5.40 10.97
CA TYR A 129 9.86 4.96 9.73
C TYR A 129 8.37 5.32 9.68
N LEU A 130 7.62 4.99 10.74
CA LEU A 130 6.20 5.30 10.84
C LEU A 130 5.94 6.81 10.80
N SER A 131 6.78 7.61 11.47
CA SER A 131 6.65 9.07 11.46
C SER A 131 6.73 9.67 10.05
N ILE A 132 7.65 9.16 9.21
CA ILE A 132 7.77 9.59 7.81
C ILE A 132 6.53 9.20 7.00
N TRP A 133 5.98 8.01 7.24
CA TRP A 133 4.75 7.55 6.61
C TRP A 133 3.50 8.31 7.05
N LEU A 134 3.41 8.71 8.32
CA LEU A 134 2.34 9.56 8.81
C LEU A 134 2.35 10.92 8.12
N GLY A 135 3.55 11.50 7.90
CA GLY A 135 3.70 12.71 7.09
C GLY A 135 3.21 12.52 5.64
N PHE A 136 3.49 11.37 5.04
CA PHE A 136 2.94 11.01 3.74
C PHE A 136 1.42 10.87 3.73
N CYS A 137 0.80 10.35 4.79
CA CYS A 137 -0.66 10.27 4.90
C CYS A 137 -1.29 11.67 4.88
N VAL A 138 -0.69 12.66 5.55
CA VAL A 138 -1.15 14.06 5.50
C VAL A 138 -1.08 14.60 4.07
N LEU A 139 0.02 14.34 3.35
CA LEU A 139 0.16 14.69 1.93
C LEU A 139 -0.89 14.00 1.06
N GLY A 140 -1.16 12.71 1.30
CA GLY A 140 -2.18 11.95 0.59
C GLY A 140 -3.57 12.54 0.75
N VAL A 141 -3.96 12.92 1.98
CA VAL A 141 -5.21 13.61 2.26
C VAL A 141 -5.27 14.99 1.59
N ALA A 142 -4.17 15.76 1.62
CA ALA A 142 -4.12 17.07 0.97
C ALA A 142 -4.29 16.97 -0.56
N VAL A 143 -3.65 15.99 -1.21
CA VAL A 143 -3.81 15.72 -2.64
C VAL A 143 -5.24 15.26 -2.95
N GLN A 144 -5.78 14.35 -2.13
CA GLN A 144 -7.16 13.88 -2.27
C GLN A 144 -8.17 15.04 -2.14
N TRP A 145 -7.93 15.95 -1.20
CA TRP A 145 -8.77 17.13 -1.00
C TRP A 145 -8.69 18.08 -2.20
N ALA A 146 -7.49 18.39 -2.69
CA ALA A 146 -7.28 19.24 -3.86
C ALA A 146 -7.95 18.65 -5.12
N LEU A 147 -7.79 17.35 -5.36
CA LEU A 147 -8.43 16.67 -6.49
C LEU A 147 -9.96 16.65 -6.40
N ARG A 148 -10.52 16.65 -5.18
CA ARG A 148 -11.97 16.75 -4.97
C ARG A 148 -12.49 18.17 -5.21
N LEU A 149 -11.75 19.19 -4.77
CA LEU A 149 -12.09 20.60 -5.07
C LEU A 149 -12.09 20.90 -6.57
N LEU A 150 -11.27 20.17 -7.35
CA LEU A 150 -11.22 20.26 -8.80
C LEU A 150 -12.29 19.40 -9.51
N GLU A 151 -13.18 18.73 -8.76
CA GLU A 151 -14.21 17.80 -9.29
C GLU A 151 -13.63 16.65 -10.14
N ILE A 152 -12.34 16.36 -9.98
CA ILE A 152 -11.65 15.26 -10.68
C ILE A 152 -11.97 13.92 -10.02
N LEU A 153 -12.34 13.91 -8.74
CA LEU A 153 -12.70 12.69 -8.00
C LEU A 153 -14.21 12.56 -7.82
N ASN A 154 -14.75 11.39 -8.19
CA ASN A 154 -16.12 11.00 -7.88
C ASN A 154 -16.33 10.78 -6.36
N GLY A 155 -17.59 10.61 -5.94
CA GLY A 155 -17.95 10.27 -4.55
C GLY A 155 -17.22 9.03 -4.00
N HIS A 156 -16.83 8.10 -4.88
CA HIS A 156 -16.03 6.90 -4.59
C HIS A 156 -14.51 7.11 -4.61
N MET A 157 -14.02 8.36 -4.72
CA MET A 157 -12.60 8.71 -4.78
C MET A 157 -11.86 8.04 -5.96
N VAL A 158 -12.57 7.92 -7.09
CA VAL A 158 -12.05 7.46 -8.38
C VAL A 158 -11.96 8.67 -9.31
N ILE A 159 -10.88 8.77 -10.09
CA ILE A 159 -10.76 9.81 -11.11
C ILE A 159 -11.89 9.66 -12.15
N THR A 160 -12.67 10.72 -12.33
CA THR A 160 -13.82 10.78 -13.26
C THR A 160 -13.41 10.69 -14.72
N ASN A 161 -12.29 11.33 -15.07
CA ASN A 161 -11.84 11.44 -16.45
C ASN A 161 -10.94 10.25 -16.85
N PRO A 162 -11.37 9.39 -17.80
CA PRO A 162 -10.61 8.21 -18.22
C PRO A 162 -9.23 8.56 -18.78
N VAL A 163 -9.06 9.73 -19.41
CA VAL A 163 -7.78 10.21 -19.93
C VAL A 163 -6.79 10.49 -18.80
N ILE A 164 -7.25 11.07 -17.68
CA ILE A 164 -6.41 11.34 -16.51
C ILE A 164 -6.03 10.03 -15.81
N SER A 165 -6.97 9.09 -15.72
CA SER A 165 -6.71 7.73 -15.20
C SER A 165 -5.68 6.99 -16.05
N ALA A 166 -5.83 7.00 -17.37
CA ALA A 166 -4.89 6.42 -18.32
C ALA A 166 -3.50 7.06 -18.22
N ALA A 167 -3.42 8.40 -18.20
CA ALA A 167 -2.16 9.12 -18.03
C ALA A 167 -1.46 8.75 -16.72
N THR A 168 -2.21 8.67 -15.62
CA THR A 168 -1.68 8.28 -14.30
C THR A 168 -1.10 6.86 -14.33
N LEU A 169 -1.83 5.90 -14.93
CA LEU A 169 -1.37 4.51 -15.08
C LEU A 169 -0.15 4.40 -15.99
N CYS A 170 -0.12 5.12 -17.11
CA CYS A 170 1.01 5.14 -18.04
C CYS A 170 2.26 5.79 -17.41
N ILE A 171 2.12 6.87 -16.64
CA ILE A 171 3.24 7.50 -15.92
C ILE A 171 3.78 6.52 -14.87
N ALA A 172 2.90 5.87 -14.11
CA ALA A 172 3.31 4.89 -13.11
C ALA A 172 3.98 3.66 -13.74
N GLY A 173 3.42 3.12 -14.83
CA GLY A 173 3.99 2.01 -15.58
C GLY A 173 5.33 2.37 -16.21
N GLY A 174 5.47 3.58 -16.77
CA GLY A 174 6.72 4.11 -17.30
C GLY A 174 7.80 4.27 -16.22
N TYR A 175 7.43 4.78 -15.04
CA TYR A 175 8.35 4.82 -13.90
C TYR A 175 8.79 3.41 -13.47
N GLN A 176 7.85 2.48 -13.44
CA GLN A 176 8.11 1.09 -13.05
C GLN A 176 9.05 0.38 -14.05
N LEU A 177 9.00 0.74 -15.33
CA LEU A 177 9.93 0.27 -16.37
C LEU A 177 11.29 1.00 -16.38
N SER A 178 11.37 2.15 -15.71
CA SER A 178 12.56 3.00 -15.72
C SER A 178 13.75 2.41 -14.95
N GLN A 179 14.96 2.68 -15.45
CA GLN A 179 16.21 2.37 -14.74
C GLN A 179 16.28 3.08 -13.38
N THR A 180 15.61 4.22 -13.22
CA THR A 180 15.53 4.94 -11.95
C THR A 180 14.89 4.09 -10.85
N LYS A 181 13.79 3.38 -11.15
CA LYS A 181 13.13 2.48 -10.19
C LYS A 181 14.07 1.35 -9.77
N SER A 182 14.76 0.72 -10.72
CA SER A 182 15.73 -0.34 -10.46
C SER A 182 16.91 0.13 -9.61
N ALA A 183 17.42 1.35 -9.87
CA ALA A 183 18.49 1.95 -9.08
C ALA A 183 18.03 2.22 -7.63
N ARG A 184 16.82 2.79 -7.43
CA ARG A 184 16.27 3.04 -6.09
C ARG A 184 15.93 1.76 -5.32
N LEU A 185 15.48 0.70 -6.00
CA LEU A 185 15.32 -0.62 -5.37
C LEU A 185 16.66 -1.20 -4.92
N THR A 186 17.71 -1.03 -5.72
CA THR A 186 19.07 -1.44 -5.35
C THR A 186 19.59 -0.63 -4.16
N GLU A 187 19.42 0.69 -4.16
CA GLU A 187 19.77 1.58 -3.04
C GLU A 187 19.02 1.19 -1.76
N ARG A 188 17.72 0.89 -1.84
CA ARG A 188 16.96 0.39 -0.69
C ARG A 188 17.55 -0.93 -0.16
N LYS A 189 17.95 -1.84 -1.06
CA LYS A 189 18.58 -3.12 -0.68
C LYS A 189 19.96 -2.92 -0.06
N THR A 190 20.77 -1.99 -0.57
CA THR A 190 22.08 -1.68 0.01
C THR A 190 21.93 -1.05 1.39
N LEU A 191 20.94 -0.19 1.63
CA LEU A 191 20.64 0.32 2.98
C LEU A 191 20.31 -0.80 3.98
N ILE A 192 19.60 -1.84 3.54
CA ILE A 192 19.34 -3.05 4.35
C ILE A 192 20.64 -3.85 4.56
N ALA A 193 21.47 -4.01 3.53
CA ALA A 193 22.72 -4.77 3.60
C ALA A 193 23.84 -4.07 4.40
N GLU A 194 23.91 -2.75 4.37
CA GLU A 194 24.76 -1.94 5.25
C GLU A 194 24.38 -2.12 6.72
N THR A 195 23.11 -2.42 6.99
CA THR A 195 22.63 -2.87 8.30
C THR A 195 23.03 -4.33 8.62
N TYR A 196 23.42 -5.14 7.63
CA TYR A 196 23.78 -6.57 7.77
C TYR A 196 25.28 -6.82 7.96
N LEU A 197 26.17 -5.96 7.43
CA LEU A 197 27.60 -6.25 7.25
C LEU A 197 28.56 -5.58 8.24
N LYS A 198 28.12 -4.75 9.19
CA LYS A 198 29.08 -3.96 10.00
C LYS A 198 29.60 -4.70 11.26
N PRO A 199 30.93 -4.92 11.36
CA PRO A 199 31.57 -5.43 12.57
C PRO A 199 31.56 -4.38 13.70
N CYS A 200 31.71 -4.85 14.94
CA CYS A 200 31.58 -4.12 16.21
C CYS A 200 32.46 -2.86 16.41
N CYS A 201 33.25 -2.42 15.41
CA CYS A 201 34.36 -1.46 15.59
C CYS A 201 34.34 -0.25 14.65
N GLN A 202 33.28 0.01 13.89
CA GLN A 202 33.18 1.23 13.06
C GLN A 202 32.14 2.22 13.61
N THR A 203 32.61 3.42 13.93
CA THR A 203 31.83 4.62 14.28
C THR A 203 31.16 5.20 13.04
N SER A 204 30.15 4.52 12.51
CA SER A 204 29.22 5.11 11.54
C SER A 204 27.82 5.01 12.10
N GLU A 205 27.09 6.12 12.05
CA GLU A 205 25.74 6.23 12.59
C GLU A 205 24.84 5.12 12.05
N PRO A 206 24.02 4.47 12.89
CA PRO A 206 23.08 3.46 12.43
C PRO A 206 22.16 4.07 11.36
N VAL A 207 21.89 3.33 10.28
CA VAL A 207 20.96 3.78 9.23
C VAL A 207 19.62 4.09 9.89
N SER A 208 19.28 5.38 9.93
CA SER A 208 18.04 5.84 10.55
C SER A 208 16.82 5.32 9.80
N GLY A 209 15.78 4.91 10.52
CA GLY A 209 14.51 4.50 9.94
C GLY A 209 13.86 5.60 9.08
N SER A 210 14.22 6.87 9.31
CA SER A 210 13.78 7.99 8.47
C SER A 210 14.34 7.93 7.04
N VAL A 211 15.62 7.60 6.87
CA VAL A 211 16.27 7.49 5.55
C VAL A 211 15.66 6.33 4.76
N TYR A 212 15.47 5.18 5.43
CA TYR A 212 14.79 4.04 4.83
C TYR A 212 13.34 4.36 4.46
N GLY A 213 12.61 5.07 5.32
CA GLY A 213 11.24 5.53 5.07
C GLY A 213 11.13 6.43 3.84
N LEU A 214 12.02 7.42 3.70
CA LEU A 214 12.05 8.32 2.55
C LEU A 214 12.36 7.58 1.24
N ALA A 215 13.38 6.72 1.24
CA ALA A 215 13.69 5.86 0.09
C ALA A 215 12.52 4.94 -0.26
N CYS A 216 11.78 4.48 0.76
CA CYS A 216 10.58 3.68 0.58
C CYS A 216 9.48 4.46 -0.15
N ILE A 217 9.16 5.66 0.33
CA ILE A 217 8.15 6.54 -0.25
C ILE A 217 8.48 6.86 -1.71
N ILE A 218 9.70 7.33 -2.00
CA ILE A 218 10.08 7.76 -3.36
C ILE A 218 9.88 6.65 -4.39
N CYS A 219 10.22 5.41 -4.04
CA CYS A 219 10.13 4.27 -4.93
C CYS A 219 8.72 3.65 -5.01
N CYS A 220 7.86 3.87 -4.00
CA CYS A 220 6.47 3.39 -3.97
C CYS A 220 5.46 4.45 -4.41
N LEU A 221 5.83 5.73 -4.45
CA LEU A 221 4.93 6.85 -4.72
C LEU A 221 4.19 6.72 -6.06
N PRO A 222 4.83 6.34 -7.18
CA PRO A 222 4.12 6.16 -8.45
C PRO A 222 3.11 5.01 -8.40
N MET A 223 3.39 3.95 -7.66
CA MET A 223 2.46 2.84 -7.45
C MET A 223 1.27 3.28 -6.59
N MET A 224 1.50 4.07 -5.55
CA MET A 224 0.43 4.65 -4.74
C MET A 224 -0.47 5.57 -5.56
N LEU A 225 0.08 6.34 -6.50
CA LEU A 225 -0.72 7.21 -7.38
C LEU A 225 -1.72 6.42 -8.25
N THR A 226 -1.39 5.18 -8.62
CA THR A 226 -2.32 4.34 -9.39
C THR A 226 -3.62 4.01 -8.65
N MET A 227 -3.62 4.14 -7.32
CA MET A 227 -4.83 3.97 -6.52
C MET A 227 -5.86 5.06 -6.76
N PHE A 228 -5.46 6.26 -7.20
CA PHE A 228 -6.44 7.27 -7.63
C PHE A 228 -7.12 6.90 -8.95
N ALA A 229 -6.40 6.21 -9.84
CA ALA A 229 -6.95 5.72 -11.11
C ALA A 229 -7.85 4.49 -10.91
N PHE A 230 -7.46 3.57 -10.02
CA PHE A 230 -8.26 2.38 -9.70
C PHE A 230 -9.35 2.61 -8.67
N GLY A 231 -9.28 3.68 -7.87
CA GLY A 231 -10.11 3.93 -6.70
C GLY A 231 -9.41 3.57 -5.39
N LEU A 232 -9.39 4.51 -4.44
CA LEU A 232 -8.79 4.29 -3.12
C LEU A 232 -9.51 3.19 -2.32
N MET A 233 -10.75 2.85 -2.69
CA MET A 233 -11.54 1.77 -2.09
C MET A 233 -11.43 0.43 -2.83
N ASN A 234 -10.60 0.35 -3.88
CA ASN A 234 -10.44 -0.85 -4.68
C ASN A 234 -9.52 -1.86 -3.97
N ILE A 235 -10.13 -2.79 -3.23
CA ILE A 235 -9.40 -3.83 -2.49
C ILE A 235 -8.62 -4.76 -3.42
N LEU A 236 -9.14 -5.06 -4.62
CA LEU A 236 -8.41 -5.90 -5.58
C LEU A 236 -7.08 -5.25 -5.96
N ALA A 237 -7.12 -3.98 -6.34
CA ALA A 237 -5.92 -3.21 -6.64
C ALA A 237 -5.00 -3.16 -5.39
N MET A 238 -5.57 -3.02 -4.18
CA MET A 238 -4.77 -2.97 -2.96
C MET A 238 -4.02 -4.27 -2.70
N VAL A 239 -4.70 -5.41 -2.80
CA VAL A 239 -4.10 -6.74 -2.65
C VAL A 239 -3.02 -6.95 -3.72
N MET A 240 -3.32 -6.61 -4.97
CA MET A 240 -2.36 -6.71 -6.07
C MET A 240 -1.10 -5.88 -5.81
N LEU A 241 -1.24 -4.59 -5.45
CA LEU A 241 -0.08 -3.75 -5.12
C LEU A 241 0.71 -4.30 -3.92
N THR A 242 0.03 -4.84 -2.90
CA THR A 242 0.70 -5.42 -1.73
C THR A 242 1.55 -6.62 -2.12
N VAL A 243 0.97 -7.57 -2.87
CA VAL A 243 1.67 -8.75 -3.38
C VAL A 243 2.87 -8.31 -4.21
N MET A 244 2.68 -7.34 -5.10
CA MET A 244 3.75 -6.79 -5.94
C MET A 244 4.89 -6.18 -5.13
N MET A 245 4.60 -5.36 -4.12
CA MET A 245 5.62 -4.76 -3.26
C MET A 245 6.39 -5.80 -2.44
N ILE A 246 5.71 -6.86 -1.98
CA ILE A 246 6.33 -8.00 -1.31
C ILE A 246 7.27 -8.75 -2.27
N LEU A 247 6.84 -8.95 -3.52
CA LEU A 247 7.65 -9.61 -4.55
C LEU A 247 8.88 -8.77 -4.94
N GLU A 248 8.74 -7.46 -5.11
CA GLU A 248 9.86 -6.54 -5.41
C GLU A 248 10.91 -6.51 -4.30
N THR A 249 10.45 -6.64 -3.06
CA THR A 249 11.32 -6.65 -1.88
C THR A 249 12.08 -7.97 -1.74
N ASN A 250 11.54 -9.08 -2.28
CA ASN A 250 12.18 -10.40 -2.18
C ASN A 250 13.33 -10.58 -3.19
N PRO A 251 14.57 -10.83 -2.73
CA PRO A 251 15.74 -10.93 -3.62
C PRO A 251 15.81 -12.23 -4.44
N SER A 252 14.93 -13.19 -4.19
CA SER A 252 14.96 -14.52 -4.82
C SER A 252 14.16 -14.62 -6.12
N SER A 253 13.51 -13.54 -6.56
CA SER A 253 12.76 -13.53 -7.82
C SER A 253 13.73 -13.56 -9.01
N ARG A 254 13.65 -14.61 -9.86
CA ARG A 254 14.38 -14.67 -11.14
C ARG A 254 13.71 -13.85 -12.25
N ILE A 255 12.49 -13.37 -12.02
CA ILE A 255 11.70 -12.59 -12.97
C ILE A 255 11.77 -11.12 -12.53
N ASP A 256 11.98 -10.21 -13.47
CA ASP A 256 11.86 -8.76 -13.25
C ASP A 256 10.38 -8.40 -13.06
N VAL A 257 9.83 -8.73 -11.88
CA VAL A 257 8.43 -8.47 -11.48
C VAL A 257 8.06 -7.01 -11.66
N THR A 258 9.01 -6.11 -11.43
CA THR A 258 8.90 -4.67 -11.66
C THR A 258 8.52 -4.39 -13.11
N LYS A 259 9.26 -4.95 -14.08
CA LYS A 259 9.00 -4.70 -15.51
C LYS A 259 7.70 -5.32 -16.00
N LEU A 260 7.40 -6.55 -15.55
CA LEU A 260 6.14 -7.22 -15.89
C LEU A 260 4.95 -6.36 -15.46
N TRP A 261 4.97 -5.85 -14.24
CA TRP A 261 3.90 -5.03 -13.71
C TRP A 261 3.81 -3.66 -14.36
N GLY A 262 4.96 -3.04 -14.66
CA GLY A 262 4.99 -1.80 -15.44
C GLY A 262 4.33 -1.97 -16.81
N ALA A 263 4.58 -3.10 -17.49
CA ALA A 263 3.93 -3.42 -18.75
C ALA A 263 2.42 -3.64 -18.59
N VAL A 264 1.98 -4.37 -17.55
CA VAL A 264 0.55 -4.55 -17.24
C VAL A 264 -0.13 -3.21 -16.98
N MET A 265 0.49 -2.33 -16.22
CA MET A 265 -0.06 -1.00 -15.91
C MET A 265 -0.17 -0.12 -17.16
N CYS A 266 0.85 -0.10 -18.02
CA CYS A 266 0.79 0.61 -19.29
C CYS A 266 -0.29 0.03 -20.22
N PHE A 267 -0.41 -1.29 -20.29
CA PHE A 267 -1.44 -1.95 -21.09
C PHE A 267 -2.85 -1.63 -20.58
N MET A 268 -3.08 -1.70 -19.27
CA MET A 268 -4.35 -1.27 -18.68
C MET A 268 -4.61 0.21 -18.92
N GLY A 269 -3.61 1.08 -18.78
CA GLY A 269 -3.76 2.51 -19.08
C GLY A 269 -4.18 2.78 -20.52
N LEU A 270 -3.64 2.03 -21.49
CA LEU A 270 -4.06 2.10 -22.89
C LEU A 270 -5.50 1.63 -23.09
N LEU A 271 -5.93 0.58 -22.37
CA LEU A 271 -7.32 0.11 -22.42
C LEU A 271 -8.33 1.13 -21.88
N PHE A 272 -7.93 2.03 -20.98
CA PHE A 272 -8.81 3.11 -20.52
C PHE A 272 -9.02 4.23 -21.57
N LEU A 273 -8.19 4.29 -22.61
CA LEU A 273 -8.32 5.26 -23.70
C LEU A 273 -9.24 4.80 -24.84
N VAL A 274 -9.56 3.50 -24.89
CA VAL A 274 -10.38 2.84 -25.93
C VAL A 274 -11.78 2.64 -25.40
#